data_AF-A0A7L4QBZ3-F1
#
_entry.id   AF-A0A7L4QBZ3-F1
#
_cell.length_a   1.000
_cell.length_b   1.000
_cell.length_c   1.000
_cell.angle_alpha   90.00
_cell.angle_beta   90.00
_cell.angle_gamma   90.00
#
_symmetry.space_group_name_H-M   'P 1'
#
loop_
_entity.id
_entity.type
_entity.pdbx_description
1 polymer ?
#
loop_
_entity_poly.entity_id
_entity_poly.type
_entity_poly.pdbx_seq_one_letter_code
_entity_poly.pdbx_strand_id
1 'polypeptide(L)'
;MNTDMFIAGAAGFAPAVVLMYYTLKDYTYPAVEKPFFDDRKAFGIFAIGLVIGTIIYAIQSWFPLGLLLIALVFAVLEELIKLVILNLPRFQGKLDTPFYGITLGLGIGATMGFGAFYLTIGQLGDLTAFSWVVLIVIAIQFVLLHGATGGMIGMGVARKMPWPYFAQATLIHLAYNLLMIPFFTADELLGYPLFAVATVMLVFFYYQLWRMALPELINKQISKLEKRAKD
;
A
#
# COMPACT_ATOMS: atom_id res chain seq x y z
N MET A 1 -17.41 0.23 -24.24
CA MET A 1 -16.75 0.30 -22.92
C MET A 1 -17.63 1.20 -22.06
N ASN A 2 -18.35 0.62 -21.09
CA ASN A 2 -19.37 1.33 -20.30
C ASN A 2 -18.74 2.40 -19.41
N THR A 3 -19.48 3.49 -19.19
CA THR A 3 -19.14 4.62 -18.32
C THR A 3 -18.68 4.17 -16.92
N ASP A 4 -19.26 3.07 -16.43
CA ASP A 4 -18.95 2.46 -15.13
C ASP A 4 -17.50 1.99 -15.03
N MET A 5 -16.90 1.51 -16.13
CA MET A 5 -15.50 1.08 -16.13
C MET A 5 -14.53 2.27 -16.03
N PHE A 6 -14.90 3.42 -16.59
CA PHE A 6 -14.12 4.65 -16.42
C PHE A 6 -14.21 5.18 -14.98
N ILE A 7 -15.42 5.14 -14.39
CA ILE A 7 -15.65 5.54 -13.00
C ILE A 7 -14.91 4.60 -12.05
N ALA A 8 -14.96 3.29 -12.30
CA ALA A 8 -14.18 2.28 -11.57
C ALA A 8 -12.67 2.50 -11.68
N GLY A 9 -12.18 2.81 -12.88
CA GLY A 9 -10.78 3.19 -13.10
C GLY A 9 -10.38 4.39 -12.24
N ALA A 10 -11.17 5.45 -12.27
CA ALA A 10 -10.92 6.63 -11.44
C ALA A 10 -10.98 6.31 -9.94
N ALA A 11 -12.00 5.56 -9.49
CA ALA A 11 -12.19 5.20 -8.08
C ALA A 11 -11.09 4.27 -7.54
N GLY A 12 -10.56 3.36 -8.37
CA GLY A 12 -9.45 2.48 -7.98
C GLY A 12 -8.10 3.21 -7.88
N PHE A 13 -7.84 4.17 -8.78
CA PHE A 13 -6.55 4.86 -8.86
C PHE A 13 -6.48 6.17 -8.06
N ALA A 14 -7.56 6.93 -7.99
CA ALA A 14 -7.56 8.26 -7.38
C ALA A 14 -7.09 8.25 -5.91
N PRO A 15 -7.52 7.32 -5.05
CA PRO A 15 -7.03 7.28 -3.66
C PRO A 15 -5.51 7.15 -3.58
N ALA A 16 -4.89 6.38 -4.46
CA ALA A 16 -3.45 6.19 -4.48
C ALA A 16 -2.70 7.46 -4.89
N VAL A 17 -3.17 8.16 -5.91
CA VAL A 17 -2.57 9.43 -6.36
C VAL A 17 -2.73 10.52 -5.29
N VAL A 18 -3.92 10.60 -4.69
CA VAL A 18 -4.21 11.54 -3.59
C VAL A 18 -3.30 11.29 -2.40
N LEU A 19 -3.21 10.03 -1.93
CA LEU A 19 -2.33 9.67 -0.83
C LEU A 19 -0.85 9.85 -1.15
N MET A 20 -0.44 9.57 -2.39
CA MET A 20 0.93 9.84 -2.83
C MET A 20 1.26 11.32 -2.72
N TYR A 21 0.40 12.20 -3.22
CA TYR A 21 0.59 13.64 -3.11
C TYR A 21 0.66 14.10 -1.65
N TYR A 22 -0.33 13.75 -0.83
CA TYR A 22 -0.38 14.22 0.57
C TYR A 22 0.76 13.68 1.43
N THR A 23 1.21 12.46 1.18
CA THR A 23 2.31 11.85 1.93
C THR A 23 3.67 12.41 1.52
N LEU A 24 3.85 12.77 0.25
CA LEU A 24 5.16 13.17 -0.29
C LEU A 24 5.39 14.69 -0.33
N LYS A 25 4.34 15.51 -0.41
CA LYS A 25 4.44 16.97 -0.65
C LYS A 25 5.34 17.71 0.36
N ASP A 26 5.41 17.24 1.60
CA ASP A 26 6.17 17.89 2.67
C ASP A 26 7.68 17.53 2.63
N TYR A 27 8.08 16.62 1.73
CA TYR A 27 9.44 16.06 1.63
C TYR A 27 10.11 16.30 0.27
N THR A 28 9.46 17.06 -0.61
CA THR A 28 9.98 17.46 -1.92
C THR A 28 9.86 18.98 -2.12
N TYR A 29 10.37 19.49 -3.24
CA TYR A 29 10.25 20.90 -3.60
C TYR A 29 8.78 21.28 -3.86
N PRO A 30 8.27 22.44 -3.42
CA PRO A 30 9.00 23.55 -2.79
C PRO A 30 9.03 23.52 -1.26
N ALA A 31 8.46 22.51 -0.60
CA ALA A 31 8.40 22.46 0.86
C ALA A 31 9.79 22.37 1.51
N VAL A 32 10.74 21.73 0.81
CA VAL A 32 12.16 21.65 1.22
C VAL A 32 13.07 21.99 0.04
N GLU A 33 14.16 22.72 0.30
CA GLU A 33 15.13 23.11 -0.74
C GLU A 33 15.86 21.92 -1.35
N LYS A 34 16.16 20.91 -0.53
CA LYS A 34 16.80 19.66 -0.96
C LYS A 34 15.81 18.51 -0.76
N PRO A 35 15.19 17.99 -1.83
CA PRO A 35 14.24 16.88 -1.74
C PRO A 35 14.85 15.65 -1.07
N PHE A 36 14.04 14.95 -0.27
CA PHE A 36 14.46 13.71 0.40
C PHE A 36 14.42 12.48 -0.51
N PHE A 37 13.79 12.59 -1.68
CA PHE A 37 13.68 11.56 -2.70
C PHE A 37 13.61 12.20 -4.09
N ASP A 38 13.83 11.40 -5.14
CA ASP A 38 13.67 11.84 -6.53
C ASP A 38 12.23 11.57 -7.00
N ASP A 39 11.50 12.60 -7.41
CA ASP A 39 10.11 12.49 -7.86
C ASP A 39 9.94 11.56 -9.06
N ARG A 40 10.82 11.66 -10.07
CA ARG A 40 10.75 10.82 -11.28
C ARG A 40 10.91 9.35 -10.91
N LYS A 41 11.82 9.08 -9.98
CA LYS A 41 12.03 7.74 -9.45
C LYS A 41 10.83 7.28 -8.62
N ALA A 42 10.25 8.13 -7.78
CA ALA A 42 9.05 7.81 -7.01
C ALA A 42 7.86 7.45 -7.93
N PHE A 43 7.59 8.24 -8.96
CA PHE A 43 6.58 7.93 -9.98
C PHE A 43 6.90 6.67 -10.78
N GLY A 44 8.17 6.45 -11.14
CA GLY A 44 8.61 5.22 -11.81
C GLY A 44 8.40 3.97 -10.96
N ILE A 45 8.65 4.06 -9.65
CA ILE A 45 8.42 2.96 -8.71
C ILE A 45 6.92 2.74 -8.46
N PHE A 46 6.11 3.80 -8.43
CA PHE A 46 4.65 3.69 -8.44
C PHE A 46 4.15 2.92 -9.67
N ALA A 47 4.64 3.25 -10.87
CA ALA A 47 4.29 2.55 -12.11
C ALA A 47 4.71 1.07 -12.10
N ILE A 48 5.89 0.76 -11.54
CA ILE A 48 6.31 -0.63 -11.31
C ILE A 48 5.35 -1.34 -10.36
N GLY A 49 4.88 -0.66 -9.32
CA GLY A 49 3.85 -1.17 -8.40
C GLY A 49 2.55 -1.53 -9.12
N LEU A 50 2.09 -0.70 -10.06
CA LEU A 50 0.91 -0.99 -10.87
C LEU A 50 1.05 -2.31 -11.63
N VAL A 51 2.18 -2.48 -12.34
CA VAL A 51 2.47 -3.68 -13.13
C VAL A 51 2.54 -4.92 -12.24
N ILE A 52 3.23 -4.82 -11.11
CA ILE A 52 3.34 -5.92 -10.14
C ILE A 52 1.98 -6.30 -9.59
N GLY A 53 1.15 -5.31 -9.22
CA GLY A 53 -0.22 -5.54 -8.77
C GLY A 53 -1.03 -6.32 -9.81
N THR A 54 -0.90 -5.96 -11.09
CA THR A 54 -1.59 -6.68 -12.18
C THR A 54 -1.12 -8.12 -12.29
N ILE A 55 0.19 -8.35 -12.19
CA ILE A 55 0.78 -9.69 -12.26
C ILE A 55 0.31 -10.55 -11.08
N ILE A 56 0.36 -10.02 -9.85
CA ILE A 56 -0.10 -10.72 -8.65
C ILE A 56 -1.58 -11.09 -8.79
N TYR A 57 -2.40 -10.14 -9.22
CA TYR A 57 -3.82 -10.35 -9.42
C TYR A 57 -4.13 -11.42 -10.48
N ALA A 58 -3.42 -11.39 -11.61
CA ALA A 58 -3.53 -12.43 -12.65
C ALA A 58 -3.15 -13.81 -12.12
N ILE A 59 -2.05 -13.90 -11.36
CA ILE A 59 -1.62 -15.13 -10.70
C ILE A 59 -2.73 -15.65 -9.77
N GLN A 60 -3.28 -14.80 -8.88
CA GLN A 60 -4.37 -15.18 -7.96
C GLN A 60 -5.55 -15.83 -8.71
N SER A 61 -5.89 -15.32 -9.89
CA SER A 61 -7.01 -15.86 -10.68
C SER A 61 -6.79 -17.27 -11.23
N TRP A 62 -5.54 -17.74 -11.34
CA TRP A 62 -5.19 -19.07 -11.86
C TRP A 62 -5.04 -20.14 -10.78
N PHE A 63 -4.95 -19.74 -9.52
CA PHE A 63 -4.80 -20.66 -8.39
C PHE A 63 -6.08 -20.67 -7.54
N PRO A 64 -6.99 -21.64 -7.74
CA PRO A 64 -8.23 -21.75 -6.98
C PRO A 64 -7.95 -22.34 -5.57
N LEU A 65 -7.14 -21.63 -4.79
CA LEU A 65 -6.91 -21.93 -3.39
C LEU A 65 -8.13 -21.48 -2.58
N GLY A 66 -8.43 -22.17 -1.47
CA GLY A 66 -9.46 -21.72 -0.55
C GLY A 66 -9.15 -20.31 -0.01
N LEU A 67 -10.18 -19.51 0.27
CA LEU A 67 -10.05 -18.09 0.63
C LEU A 67 -9.04 -17.83 1.76
N LEU A 68 -9.01 -18.71 2.77
CA LEU A 68 -8.02 -18.65 3.85
C LEU A 68 -6.58 -18.87 3.36
N LEU A 69 -6.34 -19.85 2.48
CA LEU A 69 -5.00 -20.12 1.96
C LEU A 69 -4.52 -18.99 1.04
N ILE A 70 -5.42 -18.42 0.22
CA ILE A 70 -5.12 -17.22 -0.57
C ILE A 70 -4.71 -16.08 0.36
N ALA A 71 -5.55 -15.78 1.35
CA ALA A 71 -5.33 -14.72 2.33
C ALA A 71 -3.96 -14.81 3.02
N LEU A 72 -3.53 -16.02 3.40
CA LEU A 72 -2.27 -16.21 4.11
C LEU A 72 -1.05 -16.19 3.17
N VAL A 73 -1.11 -16.95 2.08
CA VAL A 73 0.05 -17.11 1.18
C VAL A 73 0.33 -15.83 0.41
N PHE A 74 -0.71 -15.18 -0.12
CA PHE A 74 -0.53 -13.96 -0.89
C PHE A 74 -0.10 -12.79 -0.03
N ALA A 75 -0.56 -12.66 1.22
CA ALA A 75 -0.04 -11.63 2.13
C ALA A 75 1.50 -11.73 2.26
N VAL A 76 2.01 -12.94 2.52
CA VAL A 76 3.46 -13.17 2.65
C VAL A 76 4.18 -12.91 1.32
N LEU A 77 3.65 -13.44 0.22
CA LEU A 77 4.24 -13.30 -1.12
C LEU A 77 4.32 -11.83 -1.54
N GLU A 78 3.25 -11.07 -1.33
CA GLU A 78 3.15 -9.67 -1.72
C GLU A 78 4.07 -8.77 -0.90
N GLU A 79 4.23 -9.03 0.40
CA GLU A 79 5.24 -8.35 1.20
C GLU A 79 6.66 -8.78 0.85
N LEU A 80 6.86 -10.05 0.45
CA LEU A 80 8.17 -10.55 0.05
C LEU A 80 8.62 -9.93 -1.27
N ILE A 81 7.72 -9.76 -2.24
CA ILE A 81 7.99 -9.06 -3.50
C ILE A 81 8.45 -7.63 -3.22
N LYS A 82 7.74 -6.89 -2.35
CA LYS A 82 8.14 -5.53 -1.94
C LYS A 82 9.52 -5.55 -1.31
N LEU A 83 9.79 -6.49 -0.39
CA LEU A 83 11.09 -6.64 0.23
C LEU A 83 12.19 -6.91 -0.80
N VAL A 84 12.00 -7.84 -1.75
CA VAL A 84 12.98 -8.16 -2.78
C VAL A 84 13.33 -6.92 -3.61
N ILE A 85 12.33 -6.15 -4.03
CA ILE A 85 12.53 -4.94 -4.84
C ILE A 85 13.23 -3.86 -4.05
N LEU A 86 12.75 -3.58 -2.84
CA LEU A 86 13.28 -2.51 -1.99
C LEU A 86 14.65 -2.88 -1.43
N ASN A 87 14.98 -4.16 -1.29
CA ASN A 87 16.27 -4.64 -0.81
C ASN A 87 17.31 -4.81 -1.92
N LEU A 88 17.06 -4.34 -3.15
CA LEU A 88 18.10 -4.29 -4.18
C LEU A 88 19.25 -3.35 -3.74
N PRO A 89 20.52 -3.60 -4.12
CA PRO A 89 21.67 -2.81 -3.68
C PRO A 89 21.52 -1.29 -3.88
N ARG A 90 20.78 -0.88 -4.92
CA ARG A 90 20.51 0.53 -5.22
C ARG A 90 19.62 1.28 -4.21
N PHE A 91 18.97 0.57 -3.28
CA PHE A 91 18.05 1.12 -2.27
C PHE A 91 18.53 0.85 -0.83
N GLN A 92 19.41 -0.12 -0.61
CA GLN A 92 19.86 -0.49 0.73
C GLN A 92 20.54 0.69 1.46
N GLY A 93 20.12 0.93 2.71
CA GLY A 93 20.74 1.95 3.56
C GLY A 93 20.52 3.41 3.14
N LYS A 94 19.63 3.68 2.18
CA LYS A 94 19.34 5.04 1.72
C LYS A 94 18.10 5.61 2.39
N LEU A 95 18.16 6.91 2.72
CA LEU A 95 17.06 7.64 3.37
C LEU A 95 15.82 7.76 2.47
N ASP A 96 16.00 7.71 1.16
CA ASP A 96 14.94 7.87 0.17
C ASP A 96 14.10 6.59 -0.05
N THR A 97 14.59 5.44 0.40
CA THR A 97 13.97 4.12 0.23
C THR A 97 12.55 3.96 0.80
N PRO A 98 12.19 4.51 1.97
CA PRO A 98 10.81 4.47 2.47
C PRO A 98 9.82 5.15 1.54
N PHE A 99 10.20 6.26 0.88
CA PHE A 99 9.33 6.95 -0.08
C PHE A 99 9.09 6.09 -1.33
N TYR A 100 10.13 5.40 -1.81
CA TYR A 100 9.96 4.41 -2.88
C TYR A 100 9.14 3.20 -2.43
N GLY A 101 9.25 2.79 -1.17
CA GLY A 101 8.42 1.74 -0.59
C GLY A 101 6.94 2.12 -0.56
N ILE A 102 6.62 3.34 -0.12
CA ILE A 102 5.26 3.88 -0.13
C ILE A 102 4.71 3.91 -1.54
N THR A 103 5.44 4.50 -2.49
CA THR A 103 4.97 4.62 -3.87
C THR A 103 4.81 3.27 -4.56
N LEU A 104 5.71 2.32 -4.35
CA LEU A 104 5.56 0.94 -4.81
C LEU A 104 4.26 0.32 -4.28
N GLY A 105 4.03 0.49 -2.98
CA GLY A 105 2.83 0.02 -2.29
C GLY A 105 1.55 0.65 -2.81
N LEU A 106 1.52 1.98 -2.94
CA LEU A 106 0.36 2.71 -3.48
C LEU A 106 0.02 2.24 -4.90
N GLY A 107 1.03 1.95 -5.73
CA GLY A 107 0.81 1.36 -7.06
C GLY A 107 0.17 -0.02 -6.99
N ILE A 108 0.70 -0.93 -6.17
CA ILE A 108 0.10 -2.27 -6.00
C ILE A 108 -1.36 -2.15 -5.50
N GLY A 109 -1.59 -1.32 -4.50
CA GLY A 109 -2.92 -1.09 -3.91
C GLY A 109 -3.91 -0.49 -4.90
N ALA A 110 -3.48 0.43 -5.78
CA ALA A 110 -4.31 1.01 -6.84
C ALA A 110 -4.82 -0.07 -7.81
N THR A 111 -3.92 -0.96 -8.24
CA THR A 111 -4.30 -2.06 -9.14
C THR A 111 -5.23 -3.05 -8.47
N MET A 112 -5.02 -3.37 -7.19
CA MET A 112 -5.94 -4.25 -6.44
C MET A 112 -7.31 -3.63 -6.24
N GLY A 113 -7.36 -2.33 -5.93
CA GLY A 113 -8.60 -1.56 -5.89
C GLY A 113 -9.35 -1.61 -7.22
N PHE A 114 -8.66 -1.36 -8.34
CA PHE A 114 -9.25 -1.50 -9.66
C PHE A 114 -9.71 -2.94 -9.97
N GLY A 115 -8.93 -3.95 -9.60
CA GLY A 115 -9.28 -5.36 -9.78
C GLY A 115 -10.59 -5.72 -9.07
N ALA A 116 -10.79 -5.22 -7.84
CA ALA A 116 -12.03 -5.41 -7.10
C ALA A 116 -13.25 -4.85 -7.88
N PHE A 117 -13.16 -3.62 -8.39
CA PHE A 117 -14.23 -3.07 -9.24
C PHE A 117 -14.46 -3.92 -10.50
N TYR A 118 -13.39 -4.29 -11.20
CA TYR A 118 -13.47 -5.04 -12.45
C TYR A 118 -14.20 -6.38 -12.26
N LEU A 119 -13.88 -7.13 -11.22
CA LEU A 119 -14.59 -8.38 -10.91
C LEU A 119 -16.04 -8.15 -10.53
N THR A 120 -16.31 -7.21 -9.63
CA THR A 120 -17.67 -7.01 -9.12
C THR A 120 -18.61 -6.51 -10.22
N ILE A 121 -18.17 -5.59 -11.09
CA ILE A 121 -18.93 -5.16 -12.27
C ILE A 121 -19.12 -6.34 -13.25
N GLY A 122 -18.06 -7.13 -13.47
CA GLY A 122 -18.14 -8.31 -14.34
C GLY A 122 -19.11 -9.40 -13.85
N GLN A 123 -19.33 -9.50 -12.53
CA GLN A 123 -20.20 -10.50 -11.91
C GLN A 123 -21.63 -10.00 -11.72
N LEU A 124 -21.81 -8.76 -11.26
CA LEU A 124 -23.11 -8.22 -10.87
C LEU A 124 -23.76 -7.34 -11.94
N GLY A 125 -23.01 -6.91 -12.95
CA GLY A 125 -23.48 -5.91 -13.92
C GLY A 125 -23.65 -4.55 -13.25
N ASP A 126 -24.90 -4.09 -13.11
CA ASP A 126 -25.21 -2.77 -12.57
C ASP A 126 -25.04 -2.73 -11.05
N LEU A 127 -24.20 -1.82 -10.58
CA LEU A 127 -23.92 -1.64 -9.16
C LEU A 127 -24.91 -0.69 -8.50
N THR A 128 -25.41 -1.07 -7.33
CA THR A 128 -26.18 -0.15 -6.47
C THR A 128 -25.28 0.96 -5.92
N ALA A 129 -25.86 2.09 -5.50
CA ALA A 129 -25.11 3.17 -4.84
C ALA A 129 -24.35 2.68 -3.59
N PHE A 130 -24.92 1.74 -2.84
CA PHE A 130 -24.26 1.14 -1.68
C PHE A 130 -23.05 0.29 -2.10
N SER A 131 -23.17 -0.52 -3.14
CA SER A 131 -22.07 -1.31 -3.70
C SER A 131 -20.90 -0.43 -4.14
N TRP A 132 -21.19 0.73 -4.76
CA TRP A 132 -20.17 1.71 -5.12
C TRP A 132 -19.40 2.23 -3.90
N VAL A 133 -20.10 2.63 -2.83
CA VAL A 133 -19.47 3.12 -1.61
C VAL A 133 -18.57 2.05 -0.99
N VAL A 134 -19.06 0.82 -0.90
CA VAL A 134 -18.29 -0.32 -0.36
C VAL A 134 -17.02 -0.56 -1.17
N LEU A 135 -17.10 -0.59 -2.50
CA LEU A 135 -15.94 -0.80 -3.36
C LEU A 135 -14.92 0.35 -3.28
N ILE A 136 -15.38 1.60 -3.16
CA ILE A 136 -14.49 2.75 -2.94
C ILE A 136 -13.72 2.58 -1.62
N VAL A 137 -14.41 2.15 -0.55
CA VAL A 137 -13.75 1.91 0.74
C VAL A 137 -12.75 0.75 0.65
N ILE A 138 -13.08 -0.34 -0.06
CA ILE A 138 -12.15 -1.45 -0.32
C ILE A 138 -10.91 -0.97 -1.10
N ALA A 139 -11.09 -0.15 -2.13
CA ALA A 139 -9.98 0.41 -2.89
C ALA A 139 -9.08 1.29 -1.99
N ILE A 140 -9.68 2.12 -1.13
CA ILE A 140 -8.94 2.90 -0.13
C ILE A 140 -8.18 1.98 0.84
N GLN A 141 -8.81 0.90 1.32
CA GLN A 141 -8.16 -0.09 2.18
C GLN A 141 -6.92 -0.69 1.51
N PHE A 142 -7.01 -1.15 0.25
CA PHE A 142 -5.85 -1.69 -0.46
C PHE A 142 -4.72 -0.67 -0.60
N VAL A 143 -5.05 0.58 -0.95
CA VAL A 143 -4.05 1.64 -1.07
C VAL A 143 -3.38 1.95 0.28
N LEU A 144 -4.17 2.05 1.36
CA LEU A 144 -3.64 2.27 2.71
C LEU A 144 -2.77 1.11 3.17
N LEU A 145 -3.23 -0.14 3.00
CA LEU A 145 -2.50 -1.33 3.38
C LEU A 145 -1.14 -1.38 2.69
N HIS A 146 -1.13 -1.35 1.35
CA HIS A 146 0.11 -1.53 0.61
C HIS A 146 1.04 -0.33 0.74
N GLY A 147 0.51 0.89 0.79
CA GLY A 147 1.31 2.08 1.05
C GLY A 147 1.97 2.03 2.44
N ALA A 148 1.23 1.57 3.46
CA ALA A 148 1.74 1.41 4.82
C ALA A 148 2.83 0.32 4.91
N THR A 149 2.56 -0.88 4.39
CA THR A 149 3.49 -2.02 4.46
C THR A 149 4.73 -1.77 3.60
N GLY A 150 4.57 -1.21 2.41
CA GLY A 150 5.67 -0.81 1.54
C GLY A 150 6.58 0.23 2.20
N GLY A 151 6.01 1.26 2.84
CA GLY A 151 6.78 2.24 3.60
C GLY A 151 7.51 1.64 4.79
N MET A 152 6.86 0.74 5.54
CA MET A 152 7.46 0.02 6.67
C MET A 152 8.66 -0.82 6.24
N ILE A 153 8.52 -1.63 5.20
CA ILE A 153 9.62 -2.41 4.63
C ILE A 153 10.75 -1.49 4.16
N GLY A 154 10.41 -0.40 3.47
CA GLY A 154 11.37 0.60 3.02
C GLY A 154 12.16 1.25 4.17
N MET A 155 11.52 1.52 5.32
CA MET A 155 12.19 1.97 6.54
C MET A 155 13.15 0.92 7.10
N GLY A 156 12.75 -0.36 7.11
CA GLY A 156 13.64 -1.46 7.52
C GLY A 156 14.88 -1.54 6.65
N VAL A 157 14.72 -1.46 5.33
CA VAL A 157 15.84 -1.47 4.37
C VAL A 157 16.74 -0.25 4.54
N ALA A 158 16.17 0.95 4.71
CA ALA A 158 16.93 2.17 4.98
C ALA A 158 17.76 2.07 6.26
N ARG A 159 17.26 1.34 7.27
CA ARG A 159 17.94 1.08 8.56
C ARG A 159 18.87 -0.13 8.52
N LYS A 160 19.02 -0.81 7.37
CA LYS A 160 19.75 -2.09 7.23
C LYS A 160 19.24 -3.19 8.17
N MET A 161 17.96 -3.15 8.51
CA MET A 161 17.25 -4.15 9.32
C MET A 161 15.95 -4.54 8.62
N PRO A 162 16.00 -5.18 7.42
CA PRO A 162 14.80 -5.43 6.64
C PRO A 162 13.83 -6.43 7.29
N TRP A 163 14.35 -7.50 7.91
CA TRP A 163 13.53 -8.63 8.36
C TRP A 163 12.50 -8.32 9.46
N PRO A 164 12.82 -7.55 10.52
CA PRO A 164 11.81 -7.18 11.52
C PRO A 164 10.67 -6.35 10.92
N TYR A 165 10.98 -5.44 10.00
CA TYR A 165 9.97 -4.58 9.36
C TYR A 165 9.15 -5.35 8.34
N PHE A 166 9.77 -6.29 7.62
CA PHE A 166 9.04 -7.24 6.78
C PHE A 166 8.08 -8.10 7.60
N ALA A 167 8.50 -8.62 8.76
CA ALA A 167 7.63 -9.39 9.64
C ALA A 167 6.45 -8.56 10.14
N GLN A 168 6.69 -7.31 10.58
CA GLN A 168 5.63 -6.40 11.01
C GLN A 168 4.65 -6.08 9.87
N ALA A 169 5.16 -5.75 8.68
CA ALA A 169 4.35 -5.49 7.49
C ALA A 169 3.48 -6.70 7.12
N THR A 170 4.08 -7.90 7.16
CA THR A 170 3.38 -9.16 6.88
C THR A 170 2.29 -9.43 7.91
N LEU A 171 2.54 -9.19 9.20
CA LEU A 171 1.53 -9.35 10.25
C LEU A 171 0.35 -8.40 10.07
N ILE A 172 0.59 -7.14 9.68
CA ILE A 172 -0.48 -6.18 9.40
C ILE A 172 -1.33 -6.65 8.22
N HIS A 173 -0.68 -7.13 7.15
CA HIS A 173 -1.37 -7.66 5.98
C HIS A 173 -2.20 -8.90 6.34
N LEU A 174 -1.61 -9.86 7.05
CA LEU A 174 -2.32 -11.07 7.51
C LEU A 174 -3.52 -10.71 8.39
N ALA A 175 -3.36 -9.78 9.33
CA ALA A 175 -4.46 -9.31 10.19
C ALA A 175 -5.59 -8.70 9.35
N TYR A 176 -5.26 -7.86 8.37
CA TYR A 176 -6.26 -7.29 7.45
C TYR A 176 -6.99 -8.40 6.69
N ASN A 177 -6.27 -9.34 6.08
CA ASN A 177 -6.89 -10.40 5.31
C ASN A 177 -7.82 -11.24 6.17
N LEU A 178 -7.41 -11.60 7.40
CA LEU A 178 -8.25 -12.36 8.33
C LEU A 178 -9.52 -11.60 8.74
N LEU A 179 -9.42 -10.29 8.98
CA LEU A 179 -10.59 -9.45 9.28
C LEU A 179 -11.57 -9.36 8.10
N MET A 180 -11.05 -9.43 6.88
CA MET A 180 -11.86 -9.33 5.67
C MET A 180 -12.51 -10.66 5.25
N ILE A 181 -12.10 -11.81 5.82
CA ILE A 181 -12.68 -13.12 5.47
C ILE A 181 -14.21 -13.13 5.64
N PRO A 182 -14.78 -12.76 6.81
CA PRO A 182 -16.24 -12.83 7.01
C PRO A 182 -17.01 -11.92 6.06
N PHE A 183 -16.42 -10.79 5.70
CA PHE A 183 -16.99 -9.86 4.71
C PHE A 183 -17.09 -10.51 3.33
N PHE A 184 -16.03 -11.18 2.86
CA PHE A 184 -16.03 -11.84 1.56
C PHE A 184 -16.83 -13.15 1.52
N THR A 185 -17.07 -13.80 2.66
CA THR A 185 -17.94 -14.97 2.76
C THR A 185 -19.42 -14.62 3.00
N ALA A 186 -19.79 -13.34 2.91
CA ALA A 186 -21.14 -12.84 3.13
C ALA A 186 -21.74 -13.22 4.49
N ASP A 187 -20.91 -13.23 5.54
CA ASP A 187 -21.40 -13.38 6.91
C ASP A 187 -22.09 -12.07 7.35
N GLU A 188 -23.42 -12.09 7.48
CA GLU A 188 -24.21 -10.90 7.80
C GLU A 188 -23.96 -10.36 9.21
N LEU A 189 -23.56 -11.24 10.15
CA LEU A 189 -23.33 -10.86 11.54
C LEU A 189 -21.96 -10.21 11.73
N LEU A 190 -20.92 -10.75 11.08
CA LEU A 190 -19.53 -10.35 11.29
C LEU A 190 -18.92 -9.57 10.13
N GLY A 191 -19.48 -9.65 8.91
CA GLY A 191 -18.90 -9.08 7.70
C GLY A 191 -18.70 -7.58 7.77
N TYR A 192 -19.77 -6.80 7.91
CA TYR A 192 -19.68 -5.34 7.97
C TYR A 192 -18.97 -4.81 9.23
N PRO A 193 -19.19 -5.38 10.44
CA PRO A 193 -18.43 -4.96 11.62
C PRO A 193 -16.92 -5.16 11.46
N LEU A 194 -16.46 -6.32 10.99
CA LEU A 194 -15.03 -6.57 10.82
C LEU A 194 -14.43 -5.81 9.65
N PHE A 195 -15.20 -5.55 8.59
CA PHE A 195 -14.84 -4.61 7.53
C PHE A 195 -14.57 -3.19 8.07
N ALA A 196 -15.42 -2.71 8.97
CA ALA A 196 -15.22 -1.41 9.62
C ALA A 196 -13.95 -1.41 10.50
N VAL A 197 -13.72 -2.47 11.28
CA VAL A 197 -12.50 -2.65 12.09
C VAL A 197 -11.24 -2.66 11.21
N ALA A 198 -11.27 -3.40 10.10
CA ALA A 198 -10.18 -3.43 9.11
C ALA A 198 -9.89 -2.03 8.56
N THR A 199 -10.93 -1.26 8.25
CA THR A 199 -10.78 0.14 7.78
C THR A 199 -10.07 1.00 8.83
N VAL A 200 -10.53 0.97 10.08
CA VAL A 200 -9.94 1.77 11.17
C VAL A 200 -8.49 1.37 11.41
N MET A 201 -8.20 0.07 11.41
CA MET A 201 -6.84 -0.46 11.56
C MET A 201 -5.89 0.07 10.48
N LEU A 202 -6.31 0.05 9.22
CA LEU A 202 -5.48 0.53 8.11
C LEU A 202 -5.28 2.04 8.12
N VAL A 203 -6.33 2.82 8.44
CA VAL A 203 -6.21 4.26 8.64
C VAL A 203 -5.19 4.56 9.74
N PHE A 204 -5.27 3.85 10.87
CA PHE A 204 -4.36 4.01 11.98
C PHE A 204 -2.90 3.69 11.62
N PHE A 205 -2.63 2.57 10.94
CA PHE A 205 -1.26 2.20 10.55
C PHE A 205 -0.67 3.16 9.50
N TYR A 206 -1.47 3.57 8.51
CA TYR A 206 -1.02 4.54 7.52
C TYR A 206 -0.76 5.91 8.18
N TYR A 207 -1.63 6.33 9.09
CA TYR A 207 -1.44 7.56 9.86
C TYR A 207 -0.15 7.53 10.68
N GLN A 208 0.12 6.41 11.39
CA GLN A 208 1.38 6.24 12.12
C GLN A 208 2.60 6.30 11.21
N LEU A 209 2.55 5.67 10.03
CA LEU A 209 3.64 5.77 9.05
C LEU A 209 3.87 7.23 8.62
N TRP A 210 2.81 7.90 8.17
CA TRP A 210 2.89 9.24 7.58
C TRP A 210 3.27 10.31 8.59
N ARG A 211 2.68 10.29 9.79
CA ARG A 211 2.76 11.38 10.77
C ARG A 211 3.77 11.14 11.88
N MET A 212 4.25 9.91 12.06
CA MET A 212 5.20 9.58 13.12
C MET A 212 6.49 9.00 12.56
N ALA A 213 6.40 7.86 11.87
CA ALA A 213 7.58 7.08 11.50
C ALA A 213 8.46 7.75 10.45
N LEU A 214 7.86 8.35 9.40
CA LEU A 214 8.58 9.11 8.37
C LEU A 214 9.27 10.36 8.94
N PRO A 215 8.57 11.27 9.64
CA PRO A 215 9.21 12.43 10.27
C PRO A 215 10.34 12.05 11.22
N GLU A 216 10.13 11.02 12.06
CA GLU A 216 11.15 10.56 13.01
C GLU A 216 12.43 10.09 12.31
N LEU A 217 12.29 9.34 11.20
CA LEU A 217 13.43 8.87 10.41
C LEU A 217 14.25 10.05 9.87
N ILE A 218 13.58 11.05 9.32
CA ILE A 218 14.21 12.23 8.73
C ILE A 218 14.90 13.07 9.80
N ASN A 219 14.19 13.38 10.89
CA ASN A 219 14.72 14.18 11.99
C ASN A 219 15.96 13.52 12.62
N LYS A 220 15.96 12.20 12.77
CA LYS A 220 17.15 11.45 13.23
C LYS A 220 18.33 11.57 12.28
N GLN A 221 18.08 11.60 10.97
CA GLN A 221 19.15 11.72 9.98
C GLN A 221 19.72 13.15 9.95
N ILE A 222 18.86 14.18 10.00
CA ILE A 222 19.28 15.58 10.08
C ILE A 222 20.16 15.79 11.31
N SER A 223 19.72 15.34 12.50
CA SER A 223 20.49 15.47 13.74
C SER A 223 21.87 14.80 13.66
N LYS A 224 21.99 13.66 12.98
CA LYS A 224 23.28 12.99 12.76
C LYS A 224 24.22 13.81 11.88
N LEU A 225 23.71 14.47 10.85
CA LEU A 225 24.50 15.32 9.96
C LEU A 225 24.99 16.57 10.69
N GLU A 226 24.12 17.19 11.50
CA GLU A 226 24.47 18.36 12.30
C GLU A 226 25.56 18.07 13.34
N LYS A 227 25.52 16.90 13.98
CA LYS A 227 26.57 16.48 14.93
C LYS A 227 27.92 16.31 14.24
N ARG A 228 27.93 15.63 13.09
CA ARG A 228 29.15 15.43 12.29
C ARG A 228 29.75 16.72 11.72
N ALA A 229 28.96 17.77 11.55
CA ALA A 229 29.43 19.06 11.08
C ALA A 229 30.07 19.92 12.19
N LYS A 230 29.89 19.53 13.46
CA LYS A 230 30.46 20.19 14.64
C LYS A 230 31.74 19.52 15.15
N ASP A 231 32.03 18.30 14.69
CA ASP A 231 33.25 17.55 14.96
C ASP A 231 34.31 17.83 13.87
#